data_AF-A0A074SHN9-F1
#
_entry.id   AF-A0A074SHN9-F1
#
_cell.length_a   1.000
_cell.length_b   1.000
_cell.length_c   1.000
_cell.angle_alpha   90.00
_cell.angle_beta   90.00
_cell.angle_gamma   90.00
#
_symmetry.space_group_name_H-M   'P 1'
#
loop_
_entity.id
_entity.type
_entity.pdbx_description
1 polymer ?
#
loop_
_entity_poly.entity_id
_entity_poly.type
_entity_poly.pdbx_seq_one_letter_code
_entity_poly.pdbx_strand_id
1 'polypeptide(L)'
;YEHNILDAEVRVLSILSNCPTPLRIPKMHTFDSTCQLVEAPYAIIDYIPGENLDTVRKRLDKADEREIDQAMGRHLRFCNRIERTLHSGDGNGPISDFGLCAIDAPRYPTWREAFSSFILDLLVDAQDASIPDIPHDEIRRLLALHASAFDEVTEARLVIWDLWDGNVLVSFTDPDAKLGASVSGTIDYERALWGDPLMETTFRALMAPPALVEAYGAYKPDELTSRQRVRRMFYDLHLSLIWVIEVTFRGLKELEHGGKDMEQWGRMGIQTSLQGLRAQL
;
A
#
# COMPACT_ATOMS: atom_id res chain seq x y z
N TYR A 1 12.97 -6.71 4.63
CA TYR A 1 11.99 -5.85 3.93
C TYR A 1 11.70 -4.51 4.64
N GLU A 2 11.27 -4.48 5.91
CA GLU A 2 10.89 -3.24 6.62
C GLU A 2 12.08 -2.55 7.31
N HIS A 3 12.41 -1.33 6.87
CA HIS A 3 13.44 -0.50 7.49
C HIS A 3 12.96 0.96 7.59
N ASN A 4 13.15 1.59 8.75
CA ASN A 4 12.83 3.01 9.00
C ASN A 4 11.39 3.41 8.62
N ILE A 5 10.40 2.56 8.92
CA ILE A 5 8.97 2.78 8.61
C ILE A 5 8.42 4.11 9.16
N LEU A 6 8.83 4.52 10.37
CA LEU A 6 8.45 5.80 10.96
C LEU A 6 8.93 7.01 10.13
N ASP A 7 10.11 6.93 9.53
CA ASP A 7 10.64 8.00 8.68
C ASP A 7 9.83 8.13 7.37
N ALA A 8 9.40 7.00 6.79
CA ALA A 8 8.52 7.02 5.63
C ALA A 8 7.20 7.71 5.94
N GLU A 9 6.55 7.37 7.06
CA GLU A 9 5.29 8.01 7.48
C GLU A 9 5.48 9.52 7.64
N VAL A 10 6.50 9.94 8.38
CA VAL A 10 6.86 11.35 8.61
C VAL A 10 7.02 12.12 7.30
N ARG A 11 7.72 11.55 6.32
CA ARG A 11 7.92 12.18 5.00
C ARG A 11 6.62 12.33 4.24
N VAL A 12 5.81 11.28 4.22
CA VAL A 12 4.54 11.28 3.48
C VAL A 12 3.58 12.29 4.10
N LEU A 13 3.47 12.33 5.44
CA LEU A 13 2.68 13.34 6.15
C LEU A 13 3.19 14.76 5.85
N SER A 14 4.51 14.96 5.77
CA SER A 14 5.10 16.25 5.37
C SER A 14 4.73 16.64 3.94
N ILE A 15 4.81 15.72 2.98
CA ILE A 15 4.39 15.96 1.58
C ILE A 15 2.92 16.37 1.54
N LEU A 16 2.05 15.56 2.15
CA LEU A 16 0.61 15.75 2.09
C LEU A 16 0.15 17.00 2.86
N SER A 17 0.83 17.39 3.94
CA SER A 17 0.52 18.61 4.71
C SER A 17 0.67 19.90 3.90
N ASN A 18 1.44 19.86 2.81
CA ASN A 18 1.63 20.99 1.90
C ASN A 18 0.56 21.05 0.79
N CYS A 19 -0.43 20.15 0.80
CA CYS A 19 -1.45 20.05 -0.23
C CYS A 19 -2.86 20.08 0.39
N PRO A 20 -3.89 20.54 -0.35
CA PRO A 20 -5.28 20.48 0.11
C PRO A 20 -5.83 19.06 -0.04
N THR A 21 -5.49 18.18 0.91
CA THR A 21 -5.91 16.77 0.87
C THR A 21 -7.45 16.63 0.91
N PRO A 22 -8.05 15.70 0.12
CA PRO A 22 -9.50 15.47 0.16
C PRO A 22 -9.99 14.91 1.49
N LEU A 23 -9.15 14.14 2.17
CA LEU A 23 -9.39 13.59 3.49
C LEU A 23 -8.43 14.18 4.51
N ARG A 24 -8.87 14.23 5.77
CA ARG A 24 -8.01 14.63 6.87
C ARG A 24 -6.91 13.59 7.06
N ILE A 25 -5.69 14.07 7.22
CA ILE A 25 -4.51 13.28 7.59
C ILE A 25 -3.94 13.78 8.92
N PRO A 26 -3.17 12.98 9.65
CA PRO A 26 -2.47 13.45 10.84
C PRO A 26 -1.48 14.56 10.49
N LYS A 27 -1.56 15.69 11.19
CA LYS A 27 -0.50 16.70 11.09
C LYS A 27 0.68 16.29 11.94
N MET A 28 1.88 16.46 11.41
CA MET A 28 3.10 16.23 12.15
C MET A 28 3.48 17.46 12.97
N HIS A 29 3.67 17.29 14.29
CA HIS A 29 4.12 18.32 15.21
C HIS A 29 5.62 18.25 15.48
N THR A 30 6.16 17.05 15.61
CA THR A 30 7.57 16.82 15.92
C THR A 30 7.99 15.46 15.39
N PHE A 31 9.23 15.38 14.92
CA PHE A 31 9.93 14.13 14.65
C PHE A 31 11.36 14.26 15.17
N ASP A 32 11.79 13.30 15.99
CA ASP A 32 13.14 13.20 16.53
C ASP A 32 13.69 11.81 16.22
N SER A 33 14.78 11.77 15.45
CA SER A 33 15.54 10.57 15.12
C SER A 33 16.92 10.53 15.78
N THR A 34 17.23 11.52 16.64
CA THR A 34 18.52 11.64 17.34
C THR A 34 18.65 10.69 18.52
N CYS A 35 17.51 10.18 19.01
CA CYS A 35 17.41 9.34 20.19
C CYS A 35 17.99 9.98 21.46
N GLN A 36 18.02 11.32 21.55
CA GLN A 36 18.59 12.04 22.70
C GLN A 36 17.62 12.17 23.87
N LEU A 37 16.33 12.41 23.59
CA LEU A 37 15.30 12.53 24.62
C LEU A 37 14.69 11.18 25.00
N VAL A 38 14.48 10.32 24.01
CA VAL A 38 13.97 8.96 24.14
C VAL A 38 14.98 8.05 23.44
N GLU A 39 15.25 6.86 23.98
CA GLU A 39 16.19 5.88 23.39
C GLU A 39 15.62 5.18 22.13
N ALA A 40 14.78 5.87 21.38
CA ALA A 40 14.19 5.43 20.12
C ALA A 40 13.74 6.66 19.30
N PRO A 41 13.72 6.56 17.96
CA PRO A 41 13.07 7.55 17.12
C PRO A 41 11.60 7.69 17.47
N TYR A 42 11.07 8.91 17.47
CA TYR A 42 9.65 9.15 17.75
C TYR A 42 9.09 10.30 16.92
N ALA A 43 7.79 10.24 16.67
CA ALA A 43 7.01 11.33 16.09
C ALA A 43 5.82 11.67 16.98
N ILE A 44 5.43 12.94 17.00
CA ILE A 44 4.21 13.45 17.63
C ILE A 44 3.32 13.97 16.52
N ILE A 45 2.14 13.37 16.36
CA ILE A 45 1.19 13.68 15.30
C ILE A 45 -0.22 13.93 15.87
N ASP A 46 -1.10 14.52 15.07
CA ASP A 46 -2.51 14.71 15.45
C ASP A 46 -3.21 13.38 15.76
N TYR A 47 -4.02 13.39 16.81
CA TYR A 47 -5.07 12.38 16.99
C TYR A 47 -6.28 12.70 16.10
N ILE A 48 -6.74 11.72 15.34
CA ILE A 48 -7.97 11.80 14.55
C ILE A 48 -9.05 10.96 15.26
N PRO A 49 -10.16 11.55 15.72
CA PRO A 49 -11.24 10.79 16.32
C PRO A 49 -12.01 10.01 15.24
N GLY A 50 -12.34 8.76 15.54
CA GLY A 50 -13.17 7.89 14.70
C GLY A 50 -13.04 6.43 15.12
N GLU A 51 -13.91 5.58 14.57
CA GLU A 51 -13.77 4.12 14.63
C GLU A 51 -13.10 3.64 13.34
N ASN A 52 -12.26 2.60 13.39
CA ASN A 52 -11.68 1.99 12.18
C ASN A 52 -12.80 1.38 11.32
N LEU A 53 -12.75 1.62 10.00
CA LEU A 53 -13.79 1.21 9.07
C LEU A 53 -13.98 -0.31 9.06
N ASP A 54 -12.92 -1.10 9.19
CA ASP A 54 -12.97 -2.56 9.20
C ASP A 54 -13.86 -3.11 10.33
N THR A 55 -13.84 -2.45 11.49
CA THR A 55 -14.68 -2.82 12.65
C THR A 55 -16.15 -2.49 12.45
N VAL A 56 -16.47 -1.47 11.64
CA VAL A 56 -17.84 -0.94 11.54
C VAL A 56 -18.50 -1.17 10.18
N ARG A 57 -17.73 -1.53 9.12
CA ARG A 57 -18.20 -1.59 7.73
C ARG A 57 -19.46 -2.44 7.58
N LYS A 58 -19.54 -3.59 8.27
CA LYS A 58 -20.69 -4.49 8.23
C LYS A 58 -21.99 -3.90 8.80
N ARG A 59 -21.90 -2.80 9.55
CA ARG A 59 -23.03 -2.09 10.17
C ARG A 59 -23.50 -0.90 9.35
N LEU A 60 -22.72 -0.48 8.35
CA LEU A 60 -23.05 0.66 7.50
C LEU A 60 -24.23 0.31 6.58
N ASP A 61 -25.08 1.31 6.32
CA ASP A 61 -26.01 1.20 5.23
C ASP A 61 -25.31 1.33 3.86
N LYS A 62 -26.03 1.03 2.79
CA LYS A 62 -25.45 1.03 1.43
C LYS A 62 -25.14 2.41 0.89
N ALA A 63 -25.76 3.46 1.40
CA ALA A 63 -25.46 4.83 0.99
C ALA A 63 -24.14 5.28 1.63
N ASP A 64 -24.00 5.08 2.94
CA ASP A 64 -22.80 5.38 3.72
C ASP A 64 -21.59 4.59 3.20
N GLU A 65 -21.74 3.28 2.98
CA GLU A 65 -20.68 2.44 2.41
C GLU A 65 -20.20 2.99 1.06
N ARG A 66 -21.14 3.36 0.18
CA ARG A 66 -20.83 3.92 -1.13
C ARG A 66 -20.11 5.27 -1.01
N GLU A 67 -20.56 6.16 -0.14
CA GLU A 67 -19.94 7.49 0.04
C GLU A 67 -18.51 7.40 0.58
N ILE A 68 -18.27 6.49 1.53
CA ILE A 68 -16.94 6.20 2.08
C ILE A 68 -16.02 5.65 0.99
N ASP A 69 -16.46 4.65 0.23
CA ASP A 69 -15.68 4.07 -0.86
C ASP A 69 -15.33 5.14 -1.92
N GLN A 70 -16.28 6.01 -2.27
CA GLN A 70 -16.01 7.13 -3.18
C GLN A 70 -15.01 8.14 -2.59
N ALA A 71 -15.07 8.40 -1.28
CA ALA A 71 -14.14 9.30 -0.61
C ALA A 71 -12.71 8.75 -0.65
N MET A 72 -12.54 7.46 -0.38
CA MET A 72 -11.26 6.76 -0.52
C MET A 72 -10.74 6.81 -1.96
N GLY A 73 -11.60 6.58 -2.97
CA GLY A 73 -11.21 6.64 -4.38
C GLY A 73 -10.73 8.03 -4.81
N ARG A 74 -11.40 9.09 -4.35
CA ARG A 74 -10.94 10.48 -4.57
C ARG A 74 -9.61 10.78 -3.88
N HIS A 75 -9.40 10.24 -2.68
CA HIS A 75 -8.16 10.43 -1.92
C HIS A 75 -6.96 9.73 -2.56
N LEU A 76 -7.11 8.46 -2.96
CA LEU A 76 -6.07 7.74 -3.69
C LEU A 76 -5.73 8.45 -5.00
N ARG A 77 -6.73 8.85 -5.76
CA ARG A 77 -6.54 9.62 -7.01
C ARG A 77 -5.78 10.91 -6.79
N PHE A 78 -6.05 11.60 -5.68
CA PHE A 78 -5.32 12.80 -5.31
C PHE A 78 -3.86 12.47 -4.99
N CYS A 79 -3.59 11.46 -4.16
CA CYS A 79 -2.24 11.06 -3.80
C CYS A 79 -1.45 10.61 -5.04
N ASN A 80 -2.03 9.77 -5.89
CA ASN A 80 -1.38 9.26 -7.09
C ASN A 80 -1.19 10.33 -8.20
N ARG A 81 -1.69 11.56 -8.01
CA ARG A 81 -1.37 12.70 -8.88
C ARG A 81 -0.16 13.49 -8.39
N ILE A 82 0.24 13.30 -7.14
CA ILE A 82 1.44 13.91 -6.60
C ILE A 82 2.62 13.28 -7.32
N GLU A 83 3.39 14.13 -7.97
CA GLU A 83 4.68 13.80 -8.57
C GLU A 83 5.76 14.14 -7.55
N ARG A 84 6.85 13.39 -7.61
CA ARG A 84 8.02 13.71 -6.82
C ARG A 84 8.59 15.04 -7.34
N THR A 85 9.03 15.90 -6.42
CA THR A 85 9.68 17.18 -6.74
C THR A 85 10.93 17.35 -5.90
N LEU A 86 11.84 18.26 -6.28
CA LEU A 86 13.02 18.61 -5.45
C LEU A 86 12.63 19.09 -4.04
N HIS A 87 11.40 19.54 -3.85
CA HIS A 87 10.88 20.04 -2.58
C HIS A 87 10.07 19.00 -1.80
N SER A 88 9.94 17.77 -2.30
CA SER A 88 9.26 16.67 -1.59
C SER A 88 10.00 16.22 -0.33
N GLY A 89 11.23 16.72 -0.11
CA GLY A 89 11.96 16.57 1.14
C GLY A 89 12.41 15.13 1.43
N ASP A 90 12.44 14.25 0.43
CA ASP A 90 12.70 12.81 0.58
C ASP A 90 14.14 12.35 0.27
N GLY A 91 15.05 13.28 -0.03
CA GLY A 91 16.50 13.02 -0.09
C GLY A 91 17.20 13.47 -1.37
N ASN A 92 18.52 13.28 -1.40
CA ASN A 92 19.40 13.58 -2.53
C ASN A 92 19.32 12.46 -3.58
N GLY A 93 18.47 12.63 -4.59
CA GLY A 93 18.40 11.75 -5.76
C GLY A 93 17.63 12.41 -6.91
N PRO A 94 17.75 11.94 -8.16
CA PRO A 94 16.92 12.40 -9.26
C PRO A 94 15.43 12.34 -8.90
N ILE A 95 14.71 13.40 -9.27
CA ILE A 95 13.27 13.58 -9.05
C ILE A 95 12.45 12.41 -9.65
N SER A 96 13.00 11.74 -10.66
CA SER A 96 12.36 10.65 -11.40
C SER A 96 12.44 9.27 -10.75
N ASP A 97 13.19 9.10 -9.65
CA ASP A 97 13.49 7.75 -9.16
C ASP A 97 12.32 7.15 -8.38
N PHE A 98 12.15 5.84 -8.55
CA PHE A 98 11.18 4.97 -7.91
C PHE A 98 11.73 4.38 -6.60
N GLY A 99 10.83 3.96 -5.70
CA GLY A 99 11.21 3.28 -4.44
C GLY A 99 10.38 3.69 -3.23
N LEU A 100 10.62 3.06 -2.07
CA LEU A 100 9.94 3.35 -0.80
C LEU A 100 10.19 4.79 -0.33
N CYS A 101 9.25 5.42 0.38
CA CYS A 101 9.42 6.81 0.82
C CYS A 101 10.48 7.02 1.91
N ALA A 102 10.91 5.97 2.63
CA ALA A 102 11.95 6.06 3.65
C ALA A 102 13.28 6.65 3.12
N ILE A 103 13.99 7.41 3.94
CA ILE A 103 15.19 8.19 3.57
C ILE A 103 16.33 7.35 3.02
N ASP A 104 16.61 6.23 3.67
CA ASP A 104 17.73 5.34 3.32
C ASP A 104 17.29 4.18 2.42
N ALA A 105 16.03 4.19 1.96
CA ALA A 105 15.57 3.18 1.04
C ALA A 105 16.29 3.32 -0.31
N PRO A 106 16.70 2.19 -0.93
CA PRO A 106 17.25 2.20 -2.28
C PRO A 106 16.33 2.92 -3.28
N ARG A 107 16.95 3.63 -4.22
CA ARG A 107 16.29 4.37 -5.30
C ARG A 107 16.62 3.73 -6.63
N TYR A 108 15.64 3.72 -7.52
CA TYR A 108 15.76 3.03 -8.81
C TYR A 108 15.35 3.94 -9.96
N PRO A 109 16.12 3.95 -11.07
CA PRO A 109 15.81 4.77 -12.23
C PRO A 109 14.59 4.28 -13.02
N THR A 110 14.20 3.02 -12.84
CA THR A 110 13.04 2.43 -13.54
C THR A 110 12.15 1.68 -12.57
N TRP A 111 10.84 1.67 -12.86
CA TRP A 111 9.89 0.89 -12.08
C TRP A 111 10.16 -0.62 -12.16
N ARG A 112 10.67 -1.09 -13.32
CA ARG A 112 11.13 -2.48 -13.47
C ARG A 112 12.16 -2.84 -12.40
N GLU A 113 13.19 -2.02 -12.24
CA GLU A 113 14.26 -2.28 -11.27
C GLU A 113 13.73 -2.22 -9.83
N ALA A 114 12.94 -1.19 -9.51
CA ALA A 114 12.32 -1.04 -8.18
C ALA A 114 11.47 -2.25 -7.80
N PHE A 115 10.49 -2.58 -8.63
CA PHE A 115 9.57 -3.66 -8.34
C PHE A 115 10.24 -5.02 -8.36
N SER A 116 11.24 -5.21 -9.23
CA SER A 116 12.04 -6.44 -9.20
C SER A 116 12.77 -6.59 -7.86
N SER A 117 13.37 -5.50 -7.34
CA SER A 117 14.00 -5.56 -6.01
C SER A 117 13.01 -5.95 -4.94
N PHE A 118 11.81 -5.34 -4.89
CA PHE A 118 10.82 -5.65 -3.88
C PHE A 118 10.45 -7.13 -3.82
N ILE A 119 10.24 -7.77 -4.98
CA ILE A 119 10.00 -9.21 -5.03
C ILE A 119 11.23 -10.01 -4.62
N LEU A 120 12.42 -9.65 -5.12
CA LEU A 120 13.65 -10.41 -4.85
C LEU A 120 14.05 -10.33 -3.37
N ASP A 121 13.85 -9.18 -2.72
CA ASP A 121 14.08 -8.98 -1.29
C ASP A 121 13.13 -9.84 -0.45
N LEU A 122 11.84 -9.91 -0.81
CA LEU A 122 10.89 -10.82 -0.14
C LEU A 122 11.27 -12.30 -0.34
N LEU A 123 11.81 -12.68 -1.50
CA LEU A 123 12.30 -14.03 -1.73
C LEU A 123 13.56 -14.34 -0.91
N VAL A 124 14.40 -13.35 -0.61
CA VAL A 124 15.53 -13.51 0.32
C VAL A 124 15.00 -13.67 1.74
N ASP A 125 14.10 -12.80 2.19
CA ASP A 125 13.49 -12.87 3.53
C ASP A 125 12.79 -14.22 3.76
N ALA A 126 12.03 -14.73 2.78
CA ALA A 126 11.39 -16.04 2.86
C ALA A 126 12.39 -17.20 2.93
N GLN A 127 13.53 -17.09 2.23
CA GLN A 127 14.60 -18.08 2.26
C GLN A 127 15.32 -18.07 3.61
N ASP A 128 15.65 -16.89 4.12
CA ASP A 128 16.33 -16.71 5.41
C ASP A 128 15.46 -17.21 6.57
N ALA A 129 14.14 -16.95 6.51
CA ALA A 129 13.16 -17.46 7.46
C ALA A 129 12.79 -18.94 7.24
N SER A 130 13.35 -19.60 6.22
CA SER A 130 13.07 -21.00 5.87
C SER A 130 11.58 -21.30 5.67
N ILE A 131 10.84 -20.38 5.06
CA ILE A 131 9.40 -20.54 4.80
C ILE A 131 9.19 -21.63 3.75
N PRO A 132 8.41 -22.68 4.06
CA PRO A 132 8.23 -23.79 3.13
C PRO A 132 7.33 -23.39 1.95
N ASP A 133 7.52 -24.12 0.84
CA ASP A 133 6.64 -24.13 -0.34
C ASP A 133 6.51 -22.78 -1.08
N ILE A 134 7.50 -21.90 -0.94
CA ILE A 134 7.64 -20.72 -1.80
C ILE A 134 8.39 -21.11 -3.08
N PRO A 135 7.81 -20.95 -4.29
CA PRO A 135 8.44 -21.37 -5.54
C PRO A 135 9.43 -20.31 -6.06
N HIS A 136 10.55 -20.10 -5.35
CA HIS A 136 11.52 -19.03 -5.61
C HIS A 136 11.99 -18.97 -7.07
N ASP A 137 12.44 -20.08 -7.64
CA ASP A 137 12.96 -20.13 -9.02
C ASP A 137 11.88 -19.82 -10.07
N GLU A 138 10.65 -20.28 -9.82
CA GLU A 138 9.53 -20.00 -10.70
C GLU A 138 9.19 -18.50 -10.70
N ILE A 139 9.14 -17.89 -9.50
CA ILE A 139 8.87 -16.45 -9.34
C ILE A 139 9.95 -15.64 -10.06
N ARG A 140 11.24 -15.95 -9.85
CA ARG A 140 12.37 -15.28 -10.53
C ARG A 140 12.28 -15.40 -12.05
N ARG A 141 11.98 -16.61 -12.55
CA ARG A 141 11.82 -16.86 -13.99
C ARG A 141 10.65 -16.08 -14.59
N LEU A 142 9.48 -16.09 -13.95
CA LEU A 142 8.30 -15.37 -14.43
C LEU A 142 8.51 -13.86 -14.40
N LEU A 143 9.15 -13.34 -13.34
CA LEU A 143 9.51 -11.93 -13.24
C LEU A 143 10.40 -11.50 -14.41
N ALA A 144 11.42 -12.30 -14.75
CA ALA A 144 12.30 -12.04 -15.90
C ALA A 144 11.55 -12.08 -17.24
N LEU A 145 10.67 -13.07 -17.45
CA LEU A 145 9.90 -13.21 -18.70
C LEU A 145 8.93 -12.04 -18.92
N HIS A 146 8.35 -11.50 -17.85
CA HIS A 146 7.35 -10.43 -17.90
C HIS A 146 7.93 -9.03 -17.62
N ALA A 147 9.26 -8.90 -17.48
CA ALA A 147 9.92 -7.66 -17.07
C ALA A 147 9.55 -6.43 -17.93
N SER A 148 9.28 -6.63 -19.23
CA SER A 148 8.89 -5.55 -20.14
C SER A 148 7.51 -4.92 -19.83
N ALA A 149 6.66 -5.60 -19.06
CA ALA A 149 5.40 -5.04 -18.61
C ALA A 149 5.61 -3.84 -17.67
N PHE A 150 6.73 -3.80 -16.93
CA PHE A 150 7.03 -2.74 -15.97
C PHE A 150 7.60 -1.46 -16.62
N ASP A 151 8.10 -1.54 -17.85
CA ASP A 151 8.69 -0.39 -18.57
C ASP A 151 7.66 0.68 -18.97
N GLU A 152 6.37 0.33 -19.02
CA GLU A 152 5.32 1.31 -19.31
C GLU A 152 5.12 2.33 -18.19
N VAL A 153 5.66 2.06 -17.01
CA VAL A 153 5.59 2.97 -15.87
C VAL A 153 6.82 3.86 -15.93
N THR A 154 6.65 5.03 -16.54
CA THR A 154 7.72 6.00 -16.77
C THR A 154 7.72 7.15 -15.76
N GLU A 155 6.67 7.27 -14.96
CA GLU A 155 6.50 8.35 -13.99
C GLU A 155 6.22 7.78 -12.61
N ALA A 156 7.03 8.17 -11.63
CA ALA A 156 6.82 7.79 -10.24
C ALA A 156 5.74 8.68 -9.61
N ARG A 157 4.70 8.05 -9.07
CA ARG A 157 3.58 8.71 -8.39
C ARG A 157 3.56 8.29 -6.92
N LEU A 158 3.04 9.15 -6.04
CA LEU A 158 2.90 8.78 -4.63
C LEU A 158 1.81 7.71 -4.48
N VAL A 159 2.23 6.49 -4.20
CA VAL A 159 1.40 5.32 -3.92
C VAL A 159 1.35 5.15 -2.42
N ILE A 160 0.15 5.14 -1.83
CA ILE A 160 -0.01 4.95 -0.37
C ILE A 160 0.21 3.48 -0.01
N TRP A 161 -0.14 2.59 -0.95
CA TRP A 161 -0.05 1.13 -0.89
C TRP A 161 -0.99 0.53 0.15
N ASP A 162 -0.93 0.95 1.41
CA ASP A 162 -1.62 0.29 2.53
C ASP A 162 -2.90 1.00 3.01
N LEU A 163 -3.69 1.56 2.08
CA LEU A 163 -4.99 2.17 2.41
C LEU A 163 -6.13 1.12 2.39
N TRP A 164 -6.12 0.21 3.36
CA TRP A 164 -7.22 -0.72 3.62
C TRP A 164 -8.17 -0.17 4.71
N ASP A 165 -9.30 -0.85 4.94
CA ASP A 165 -10.32 -0.39 5.89
C ASP A 165 -9.79 -0.11 7.30
N GLY A 166 -8.78 -0.86 7.78
CA GLY A 166 -8.16 -0.61 9.08
C GLY A 166 -7.49 0.75 9.20
N ASN A 167 -7.05 1.33 8.07
CA ASN A 167 -6.36 2.63 8.01
C ASN A 167 -7.31 3.80 7.67
N VAL A 168 -8.62 3.56 7.69
CA VAL A 168 -9.66 4.57 7.48
C VAL A 168 -10.48 4.74 8.76
N LEU A 169 -10.55 5.96 9.27
CA LEU A 169 -11.34 6.31 10.44
C LEU A 169 -12.67 6.92 10.01
N VAL A 170 -13.77 6.48 10.65
CA VAL A 170 -15.11 6.97 10.38
C VAL A 170 -15.81 7.51 11.63
N SER A 171 -16.67 8.49 11.42
CA SER A 171 -17.52 9.12 12.42
C SER A 171 -18.97 9.07 11.99
N PHE A 172 -19.87 9.03 12.96
CA PHE A 172 -21.31 8.94 12.73
C PHE A 172 -22.00 10.21 13.22
N THR A 173 -22.99 10.67 12.48
CA THR A 173 -23.89 11.73 12.96
C THR A 173 -24.73 11.27 14.16
N ASP A 174 -25.09 9.98 14.20
CA ASP A 174 -25.67 9.30 15.36
C ASP A 174 -24.78 8.11 15.75
N PRO A 175 -23.86 8.27 16.73
CA PRO A 175 -22.93 7.22 17.15
C PRO A 175 -23.57 6.00 17.80
N ASP A 176 -24.73 6.16 18.44
CA ASP A 176 -25.43 5.07 19.12
C ASP A 176 -26.16 4.19 18.10
N ALA A 177 -26.83 4.82 17.12
CA ALA A 177 -27.50 4.13 16.04
C ALA A 177 -26.57 3.71 14.89
N LYS A 178 -25.32 4.22 14.86
CA LYS A 178 -24.36 4.06 13.77
C LYS A 178 -24.91 4.56 12.42
N LEU A 179 -25.52 5.74 12.42
CA LEU A 179 -26.14 6.34 11.22
C LEU A 179 -25.41 7.61 10.74
N GLY A 180 -25.40 7.81 9.42
CA GLY A 180 -24.77 8.94 8.77
C GLY A 180 -23.27 8.91 8.94
N ALA A 181 -22.65 7.81 8.52
CA ALA A 181 -21.22 7.60 8.59
C ALA A 181 -20.49 8.47 7.56
N SER A 182 -19.35 9.02 7.95
CA SER A 182 -18.46 9.78 7.06
C SER A 182 -17.01 9.55 7.45
N VAL A 183 -16.10 9.67 6.48
CA VAL A 183 -14.67 9.51 6.73
C VAL A 183 -14.15 10.68 7.57
N SER A 184 -13.67 10.38 8.77
CA SER A 184 -13.05 11.35 9.67
C SER A 184 -11.59 11.64 9.31
N GLY A 185 -10.92 10.66 8.71
CA GLY A 185 -9.55 10.78 8.21
C GLY A 185 -8.94 9.43 7.87
N THR A 186 -7.71 9.48 7.41
CA THR A 186 -6.90 8.31 7.02
C THR A 186 -5.56 8.37 7.74
N ILE A 187 -5.05 7.22 8.16
CA ILE A 187 -3.84 7.09 8.98
C ILE A 187 -2.87 6.08 8.35
N ASP A 188 -1.70 5.93 8.97
CA ASP A 188 -0.71 4.89 8.65
C ASP A 188 -0.20 4.94 7.20
N TYR A 189 0.76 5.84 6.98
CA TYR A 189 1.37 6.10 5.68
C TYR A 189 2.75 5.45 5.52
N GLU A 190 3.13 4.55 6.43
CA GLU A 190 4.52 4.10 6.58
C GLU A 190 5.03 3.25 5.40
N ARG A 191 4.11 2.67 4.64
CA ARG A 191 4.43 1.81 3.47
C ARG A 191 4.28 2.51 2.12
N ALA A 192 4.08 3.83 2.13
CA ALA A 192 3.98 4.59 0.90
C ALA A 192 5.31 4.58 0.10
N LEU A 193 5.18 4.72 -1.22
CA LEU A 193 6.29 4.63 -2.15
C LEU A 193 6.05 5.48 -3.41
N TRP A 194 7.12 5.79 -4.12
CA TRP A 194 7.09 6.40 -5.45
C TRP A 194 7.06 5.30 -6.51
N GLY A 195 5.91 5.09 -7.16
CA GLY A 195 5.65 3.88 -7.95
C GLY A 195 4.51 3.98 -8.96
N ASP A 196 4.09 2.81 -9.45
CA ASP A 196 2.91 2.63 -10.31
C ASP A 196 1.62 2.76 -9.49
N PRO A 197 0.71 3.70 -9.78
CA PRO A 197 -0.58 3.80 -9.08
C PRO A 197 -1.43 2.52 -9.13
N LEU A 198 -1.23 1.64 -10.12
CA LEU A 198 -1.90 0.34 -10.16
C LEU A 198 -1.47 -0.60 -9.00
N MET A 199 -0.37 -0.29 -8.30
CA MET A 199 0.11 -1.07 -7.15
C MET A 199 -0.68 -0.82 -5.86
N GLU A 200 -1.52 0.24 -5.78
CA GLU A 200 -2.39 0.45 -4.61
C GLU A 200 -3.12 -0.85 -4.26
N THR A 201 -3.07 -1.27 -2.98
CA THR A 201 -3.65 -2.56 -2.57
C THR A 201 -5.15 -2.65 -2.84
N THR A 202 -5.83 -1.53 -3.03
CA THR A 202 -7.24 -1.52 -3.44
C THR A 202 -7.46 -2.07 -4.84
N PHE A 203 -6.53 -1.91 -5.79
CA PHE A 203 -6.70 -2.40 -7.17
C PHE A 203 -6.37 -3.89 -7.37
N ARG A 204 -6.15 -4.63 -6.28
CA ARG A 204 -5.88 -6.07 -6.30
C ARG A 204 -6.98 -6.88 -6.98
N ALA A 205 -6.64 -8.10 -7.43
CA ALA A 205 -7.60 -9.00 -8.07
C ALA A 205 -8.82 -9.35 -7.21
N LEU A 206 -8.76 -9.12 -5.89
CA LEU A 206 -9.86 -9.30 -4.96
C LEU A 206 -10.60 -7.96 -4.73
N MET A 207 -11.35 -7.60 -5.77
CA MET A 207 -12.46 -6.63 -5.82
C MET A 207 -12.35 -5.36 -4.95
N ALA A 208 -11.64 -4.36 -5.49
CA ALA A 208 -11.91 -2.97 -5.17
C ALA A 208 -13.43 -2.68 -5.15
N PRO A 209 -13.97 -1.95 -4.17
CA PRO A 209 -15.37 -1.55 -4.22
C PRO A 209 -15.67 -0.76 -5.51
N PRO A 210 -16.76 -1.08 -6.25
CA PRO A 210 -17.05 -0.41 -7.52
C PRO A 210 -17.12 1.11 -7.42
N ALA A 211 -17.66 1.62 -6.32
CA ALA A 211 -17.78 3.05 -6.06
C ALA A 211 -16.42 3.73 -5.85
N LEU A 212 -15.45 3.02 -5.29
CA LEU A 212 -14.08 3.49 -5.15
C LEU A 212 -13.40 3.59 -6.51
N VAL A 213 -13.48 2.54 -7.32
CA VAL A 213 -12.90 2.53 -8.68
C VAL A 213 -13.55 3.61 -9.56
N GLU A 214 -14.87 3.79 -9.46
CA GLU A 214 -15.61 4.86 -10.13
C GLU A 214 -15.06 6.24 -9.73
N ALA A 215 -14.90 6.50 -8.44
CA ALA A 215 -14.42 7.78 -7.93
C ALA A 215 -12.92 8.02 -8.22
N TYR A 216 -12.12 6.96 -8.28
CA TYR A 216 -10.73 7.02 -8.73
C TYR A 216 -10.64 7.35 -10.24
N GLY A 217 -11.52 6.75 -11.05
CA GLY A 217 -11.70 7.07 -12.46
C GLY A 217 -10.72 6.38 -13.42
N ALA A 218 -10.05 5.32 -12.98
CA ALA A 218 -9.16 4.50 -13.80
C ALA A 218 -9.02 3.07 -13.23
N TYR A 219 -8.32 2.19 -13.95
CA TYR A 219 -8.07 0.79 -13.57
C TYR A 219 -9.31 -0.07 -13.36
N LYS A 220 -10.41 0.22 -14.10
CA LYS A 220 -11.54 -0.69 -14.11
C LYS A 220 -11.08 -2.08 -14.61
N PRO A 221 -11.46 -3.18 -13.95
CA PRO A 221 -10.93 -4.51 -14.27
C PRO A 221 -11.06 -4.92 -15.75
N ASP A 222 -12.15 -4.52 -16.40
CA ASP A 222 -12.46 -4.77 -17.82
C ASP A 222 -11.72 -3.83 -18.78
N GLU A 223 -11.20 -2.70 -18.30
CA GLU A 223 -10.47 -1.70 -19.10
C GLU A 223 -8.94 -1.87 -19.02
N LEU A 224 -8.43 -2.78 -18.18
CA LEU A 224 -6.99 -2.99 -18.05
C LEU A 224 -6.36 -3.48 -19.36
N THR A 225 -5.17 -2.96 -19.70
CA THR A 225 -4.36 -3.52 -20.78
C THR A 225 -3.77 -4.87 -20.37
N SER A 226 -3.25 -5.64 -21.34
CA SER A 226 -2.59 -6.93 -21.04
C SER A 226 -1.36 -6.75 -20.13
N ARG A 227 -0.59 -5.68 -20.32
CA ARG A 227 0.57 -5.37 -19.47
C ARG A 227 0.16 -4.91 -18.08
N GLN A 228 -0.91 -4.11 -17.95
CA GLN A 228 -1.49 -3.78 -16.65
C GLN A 228 -1.99 -5.02 -15.90
N ARG A 229 -2.64 -5.96 -16.58
CA ARG A 229 -3.05 -7.25 -15.97
C ARG A 229 -1.85 -8.04 -15.43
N VAL A 230 -0.75 -8.09 -16.19
CA VAL A 230 0.50 -8.72 -15.75
C VAL A 230 1.05 -8.03 -14.50
N ARG A 231 1.18 -6.69 -14.51
CA ARG A 231 1.64 -5.92 -13.35
C ARG A 231 0.75 -6.15 -12.12
N ARG A 232 -0.57 -6.11 -12.29
CA ARG A 232 -1.52 -6.38 -11.19
C ARG A 232 -1.32 -7.77 -10.57
N MET A 233 -1.14 -8.82 -11.37
CA MET A 233 -0.88 -10.17 -10.83
C MET A 233 0.43 -10.24 -10.04
N PHE A 234 1.45 -9.48 -10.45
CA PHE A 234 2.67 -9.33 -9.67
C PHE A 234 2.47 -8.51 -8.39
N TYR A 235 1.66 -7.46 -8.40
CA TYR A 235 1.31 -6.70 -7.20
C TYR A 235 0.51 -7.56 -6.20
N ASP A 236 -0.40 -8.41 -6.70
CA ASP A 236 -1.09 -9.42 -5.90
C ASP A 236 -0.10 -10.44 -5.32
N LEU A 237 0.87 -10.90 -6.12
CA LEU A 237 1.93 -11.81 -5.68
C LEU A 237 2.81 -11.18 -4.59
N HIS A 238 3.18 -9.91 -4.75
CA HIS A 238 3.98 -9.15 -3.78
C HIS A 238 3.31 -9.11 -2.41
N LEU A 239 2.03 -8.71 -2.35
CA LEU A 239 1.29 -8.72 -1.08
C LEU A 239 1.13 -10.13 -0.52
N SER A 240 0.86 -11.11 -1.39
CA SER A 240 0.69 -12.51 -0.95
C SER A 240 1.96 -13.09 -0.32
N LEU A 241 3.14 -12.71 -0.84
CA LEU A 241 4.42 -13.04 -0.22
C LEU A 241 4.56 -12.36 1.14
N ILE A 242 4.24 -11.07 1.24
CA ILE A 242 4.28 -10.31 2.51
C ILE A 242 3.41 -10.99 3.57
N TRP A 243 2.16 -11.35 3.24
CA TRP A 243 1.27 -12.05 4.18
C TRP A 243 1.83 -13.37 4.72
N VAL A 244 2.49 -14.17 3.88
CA VAL A 244 3.11 -15.42 4.35
C VAL A 244 4.36 -15.13 5.20
N ILE A 245 5.15 -14.13 4.81
CA ILE A 245 6.39 -13.74 5.48
C ILE A 245 6.11 -13.12 6.86
N GLU A 246 5.18 -12.18 6.94
CA GLU A 246 4.84 -11.48 8.18
C GLU A 246 4.28 -12.41 9.25
N VAL A 247 3.46 -13.38 8.87
CA VAL A 247 2.97 -14.42 9.79
C VAL A 247 4.12 -15.17 10.45
N THR A 248 5.22 -15.40 9.72
CA THR A 248 6.41 -16.08 10.23
C THR A 248 7.19 -15.18 11.19
N PHE A 249 7.40 -13.91 10.85
CA PHE A 249 8.20 -12.99 11.66
C PHE A 249 7.50 -12.44 12.90
N ARG A 250 6.23 -12.02 12.77
CA ARG A 250 5.42 -11.45 13.86
C ARG A 250 4.74 -12.53 14.71
N GLY A 251 4.55 -13.71 14.14
CA GLY A 251 3.83 -14.80 14.79
C GLY A 251 2.33 -14.57 14.83
N LEU A 252 1.56 -15.64 14.69
CA LEU A 252 0.09 -15.61 14.58
C LEU A 252 -0.65 -14.90 15.73
N LYS A 253 -0.01 -14.76 16.90
CA LYS A 253 -0.63 -14.15 18.10
C LYS A 253 -0.56 -12.64 18.12
N GLU A 254 0.39 -12.04 17.38
CA GLU A 254 0.61 -10.60 17.35
C GLU A 254 -0.15 -9.92 16.20
N LEU A 255 -0.72 -10.71 15.29
CA LEU A 255 -1.53 -10.20 14.18
C LEU A 255 -2.95 -9.88 14.64
N GLU A 256 -3.26 -8.60 14.75
CA GLU A 256 -4.62 -8.11 14.92
C GLU A 256 -5.42 -8.47 13.66
N HIS A 257 -6.38 -9.39 13.81
CA HIS A 257 -7.26 -9.95 12.76
C HIS A 257 -6.67 -11.08 11.91
N GLY A 258 -7.16 -12.30 12.16
CA GLY A 258 -7.16 -13.36 11.15
C GLY A 258 -5.79 -13.88 10.71
N GLY A 259 -4.72 -13.78 11.52
CA GLY A 259 -3.36 -14.16 11.09
C GLY A 259 -3.23 -15.56 10.45
N LYS A 260 -4.08 -16.54 10.81
CA LYS A 260 -4.13 -17.85 10.12
C LYS A 260 -4.79 -17.77 8.75
N ASP A 261 -5.86 -16.98 8.64
CA ASP A 261 -6.53 -16.70 7.38
C ASP A 261 -5.59 -15.92 6.45
N MET A 262 -4.76 -15.01 7.01
CA MET A 262 -3.74 -14.26 6.28
C MET A 262 -2.69 -15.17 5.63
N GLU A 263 -2.10 -16.13 6.35
CA GLU A 263 -1.16 -17.08 5.75
C GLU A 263 -1.82 -17.92 4.65
N GLN A 264 -3.02 -18.44 4.92
CA GLN A 264 -3.77 -19.24 3.96
C GLN A 264 -4.11 -18.44 2.69
N TRP A 265 -4.57 -17.20 2.84
CA TRP A 265 -4.86 -16.29 1.74
C TRP A 265 -3.60 -15.90 0.98
N GLY A 266 -2.48 -15.68 1.67
CA GLY A 266 -1.18 -15.43 1.04
C GLY A 266 -0.74 -16.61 0.18
N ARG A 267 -0.80 -17.84 0.70
CA ARG A 267 -0.47 -19.05 -0.09
C ARG A 267 -1.39 -19.24 -1.30
N MET A 268 -2.69 -19.01 -1.14
CA MET A 268 -3.66 -19.07 -2.24
C MET A 268 -3.42 -17.96 -3.27
N GLY A 269 -3.07 -16.76 -2.81
CA GLY A 269 -2.73 -15.62 -3.65
C GLY A 269 -1.47 -15.88 -4.48
N ILE A 270 -0.41 -16.44 -3.89
CA ILE A 270 0.79 -16.87 -4.61
C ILE A 270 0.41 -17.84 -5.74
N GLN A 271 -0.36 -18.90 -5.44
CA GLN A 271 -0.75 -19.89 -6.44
C GLN A 271 -1.58 -19.28 -7.58
N THR A 272 -2.54 -18.42 -7.24
CA THR A 272 -3.44 -17.77 -8.20
C THR A 272 -2.65 -16.83 -9.13
N SER A 273 -1.77 -16.00 -8.57
CA SER A 273 -0.93 -15.08 -9.35
C SER A 273 0.01 -15.85 -10.28
N LEU A 274 0.64 -16.92 -9.81
CA LEU A 274 1.54 -17.72 -10.66
C LEU A 274 0.80 -18.43 -11.78
N GLN A 275 -0.39 -18.99 -11.51
CA GLN A 275 -1.22 -19.58 -12.54
C GLN A 275 -1.60 -18.54 -13.62
N GLY A 276 -2.02 -17.35 -13.20
CA GLY A 276 -2.36 -16.26 -14.10
C GLY A 276 -1.17 -15.83 -14.95
N LEU A 277 0.02 -15.67 -14.34
CA LEU A 277 1.25 -15.28 -15.02
C LEU A 277 1.73 -16.32 -16.03
N ARG A 278 1.59 -17.62 -15.74
CA ARG A 278 1.88 -18.70 -16.71
C ARG A 278 0.96 -18.63 -17.93
N ALA A 279 -0.31 -18.29 -17.72
CA ALA A 279 -1.29 -18.19 -18.79
C ALA A 279 -1.07 -16.98 -19.72
N GLN A 280 -0.13 -16.08 -19.40
CA GLN A 280 0.27 -14.95 -20.25
C GLN A 280 1.56 -15.22 -21.06
N LEU A 281 2.17 -16.40 -20.94
CA LEU A 281 3.31 -16.83 -21.75
C LEU A 281 2.83 -17.38 -23.11
#